data_AF-A0A8J3B8Z1-F1
#
_entry.id   AF-A0A8J3B8Z1-F1
#
_cell.length_a   1.000
_cell.length_b   1.000
_cell.length_c   1.000
_cell.angle_alpha   90.00
_cell.angle_beta   90.00
_cell.angle_gamma   90.00
#
_symmetry.space_group_name_H-M   'P 1'
#
loop_
_entity.id
_entity.type
_entity.pdbx_description
1 polymer ?
#
loop_
_entity_poly.entity_id
_entity_poly.type
_entity_poly.pdbx_seq_one_letter_code
_entity_poly.pdbx_strand_id
1 'polypeptide(L)'
;MSAIPVPPHRGTPAAAELFHDFVSVQGRGTVALPAVLRKRYGLDKPGAQVEITERADGVLELRPNVAVPAREAWFWDERWQAGEREVDALVAAGRTATHDTVDDFAAHLRKLDADAS
;
A
#
# COMPACT_ATOMS: atom_id res chain seq x y z
N MET A 1 28.56 -41.70 -17.38
CA MET A 1 28.65 -40.24 -17.66
C MET A 1 28.63 -39.53 -16.32
N SER A 2 29.77 -39.02 -15.85
CA SER A 2 29.88 -38.36 -14.55
C SER A 2 29.99 -36.85 -14.79
N ALA A 3 29.09 -36.06 -14.22
CA ALA A 3 29.08 -34.61 -14.35
C ALA A 3 30.29 -34.02 -13.59
N ILE A 4 31.06 -33.16 -14.26
CA ILE A 4 32.14 -32.39 -13.65
C ILE A 4 31.49 -31.30 -12.77
N PRO A 5 31.82 -31.21 -11.47
CA PRO A 5 31.30 -30.14 -10.62
C PRO A 5 31.92 -28.80 -11.05
N VAL A 6 31.07 -27.83 -11.39
CA VAL A 6 31.50 -26.45 -11.64
C VAL A 6 31.83 -25.82 -10.28
N PRO A 7 33.04 -25.30 -10.06
CA PRO A 7 33.40 -24.64 -8.81
C PRO A 7 32.64 -23.30 -8.68
N PRO A 8 32.16 -22.91 -7.49
CA PRO A 8 31.56 -21.59 -7.32
C PRO A 8 32.63 -20.52 -7.52
N HIS A 9 32.34 -19.56 -8.40
CA HIS A 9 33.17 -18.37 -8.56
C HIS A 9 33.21 -17.62 -7.23
N ARG A 10 34.39 -17.49 -6.61
CA ARG A 10 34.56 -16.56 -5.49
C ARG A 10 34.38 -15.13 -6.01
N GLY A 11 33.19 -14.58 -5.79
CA GLY A 11 32.98 -13.15 -5.88
C GLY A 11 33.74 -12.42 -4.77
N THR A 12 34.40 -11.33 -5.13
CA THR A 12 34.82 -10.25 -4.23
C THR A 12 33.68 -9.94 -3.25
N PRO A 13 33.92 -9.65 -1.94
CA PRO A 13 32.82 -9.49 -0.99
C PRO A 13 32.04 -8.21 -1.32
N ALA A 14 30.91 -8.38 -2.02
CA ALA A 14 29.89 -7.37 -2.13
C ALA A 14 29.37 -7.06 -0.73
N ALA A 15 29.04 -5.79 -0.48
CA ALA A 15 28.31 -5.38 0.71
C ALA A 15 27.19 -6.40 1.02
N ALA A 16 27.16 -6.92 2.25
CA ALA A 16 26.33 -8.06 2.64
C ALA A 16 24.94 -7.99 2.00
N GLU A 17 24.60 -8.99 1.16
CA GLU A 17 23.32 -9.05 0.48
C GLU A 17 22.19 -9.06 1.52
N LEU A 18 21.38 -8.00 1.55
CA LEU A 18 20.33 -7.80 2.55
C LEU A 18 19.14 -8.76 2.39
N PHE A 19 19.07 -9.47 1.26
CA PHE A 19 18.12 -10.54 0.95
C PHE A 19 18.58 -11.27 -0.32
N HIS A 20 18.71 -12.60 -0.26
CA HIS A 20 19.01 -13.47 -1.40
C HIS A 20 18.17 -14.73 -1.28
N ASP A 21 17.30 -14.99 -2.26
CA ASP A 21 16.48 -16.19 -2.31
C ASP A 21 15.95 -16.43 -3.73
N PHE A 22 15.49 -17.65 -4.01
CA PHE A 22 14.81 -17.99 -5.25
C PHE A 22 13.29 -17.78 -5.12
N VAL A 23 12.69 -17.15 -6.12
CA VAL A 23 11.24 -17.01 -6.26
C VAL A 23 10.77 -17.62 -7.57
N SER A 24 9.60 -18.25 -7.56
CA SER A 24 9.03 -18.83 -8.77
C SER A 24 8.29 -17.77 -9.59
N VAL A 25 8.47 -17.82 -10.90
CA VAL A 25 7.63 -17.09 -11.85
C VAL A 25 6.34 -17.87 -12.04
N GLN A 26 5.20 -17.26 -11.71
CA GLN A 26 3.88 -17.85 -11.88
C GLN A 26 3.35 -17.59 -13.30
N GLY A 27 2.12 -18.06 -13.57
CA GLY A 27 1.46 -17.82 -14.85
C GLY A 27 1.44 -16.32 -15.22
N ARG A 28 1.56 -16.03 -16.52
CA ARG A 28 1.62 -14.66 -17.07
C ARG A 28 2.81 -13.82 -16.58
N GLY A 29 3.87 -14.44 -16.06
CA GLY A 29 5.09 -13.74 -15.65
C GLY A 29 5.02 -13.09 -14.27
N THR A 30 4.02 -13.43 -13.44
CA THR A 30 3.88 -12.84 -12.11
C THR A 30 4.95 -13.34 -11.15
N VAL A 31 5.67 -12.42 -10.51
CA VAL A 31 6.62 -12.71 -9.43
C VAL A 31 6.11 -12.08 -8.13
N ALA A 32 5.85 -12.91 -7.12
CA ALA A 32 5.46 -12.41 -5.82
C ALA A 32 6.69 -12.01 -5.00
N LEU A 33 6.85 -10.71 -4.74
CA LEU A 33 7.91 -10.22 -3.86
C LEU A 33 7.71 -10.76 -2.43
N PRO A 34 8.75 -11.31 -1.77
CA PRO A 34 8.68 -11.75 -0.38
C PRO A 34 8.14 -10.67 0.57
N ALA A 35 7.36 -11.08 1.57
CA ALA A 35 6.69 -10.15 2.48
C ALA A 35 7.66 -9.20 3.20
N VAL A 36 8.87 -9.68 3.53
CA VAL A 36 9.93 -8.87 4.12
C VAL A 36 10.38 -7.72 3.22
N LEU A 37 10.48 -7.95 1.90
CA LEU A 37 10.86 -6.91 0.94
C LEU A 37 9.72 -5.92 0.74
N ARG A 38 8.48 -6.41 0.65
CA ARG A 38 7.31 -5.53 0.49
C ARG A 38 7.20 -4.54 1.64
N LYS A 39 7.26 -5.02 2.89
CA LYS A 39 7.23 -4.17 4.09
C LYS A 39 8.42 -3.22 4.16
N ARG A 40 9.63 -3.71 3.89
CA ARG A 40 10.87 -2.91 3.96
C ARG A 40 10.85 -1.72 3.00
N TYR A 41 10.29 -1.90 1.80
CA TYR A 41 10.26 -0.87 0.77
C TYR A 41 8.87 -0.20 0.59
N GLY A 42 7.91 -0.48 1.46
CA GLY A 42 6.55 0.07 1.38
C GLY A 42 5.79 -0.31 0.12
N LEU A 43 6.11 -1.47 -0.47
CA LEU A 43 5.44 -2.01 -1.67
C LEU A 43 4.12 -2.71 -1.34
N ASP A 44 3.75 -2.78 -0.06
CA ASP A 44 2.44 -3.18 0.43
C ASP A 44 1.46 -2.00 0.56
N LYS A 45 1.89 -0.78 0.22
CA LYS A 45 1.05 0.42 0.24
C LYS A 45 0.30 0.62 -1.09
N PRO A 46 -0.88 1.26 -1.08
CA PRO A 46 -1.57 1.67 -2.30
C PRO A 46 -0.70 2.57 -3.18
N GLY A 47 -0.76 2.38 -4.50
CA GLY A 47 0.05 3.16 -5.45
C GLY A 47 1.53 2.76 -5.52
N ALA A 48 1.95 1.72 -4.80
CA ALA A 48 3.29 1.17 -4.93
C ALA A 48 3.54 0.65 -6.35
N GLN A 49 4.65 1.10 -6.93
CA GLN A 49 5.14 0.69 -8.23
C GLN A 49 6.58 0.21 -8.10
N VAL A 50 7.05 -0.52 -9.12
CA VAL A 50 8.44 -0.93 -9.25
C VAL A 50 8.86 -0.59 -10.67
N GLU A 51 9.93 0.18 -10.81
CA GLU A 51 10.61 0.34 -12.08
C GLU A 51 11.42 -0.92 -12.37
N ILE A 52 11.34 -1.41 -13.61
CA ILE A 52 12.11 -2.55 -14.10
C ILE A 52 13.09 -2.04 -15.14
N THR A 53 14.39 -2.28 -14.91
CA THR A 53 15.44 -2.00 -15.89
C THR A 53 16.17 -3.29 -16.23
N GLU A 54 16.20 -3.65 -17.51
CA GLU A 54 17.14 -4.66 -18.01
C GLU A 54 18.50 -4.00 -18.21
N ARG A 55 19.50 -4.48 -17.48
CA ARG A 55 20.88 -4.02 -17.62
C ARG A 55 21.60 -4.79 -18.72
N ALA A 56 22.69 -4.21 -19.23
CA ALA A 56 23.51 -4.82 -20.28
C ALA A 56 24.15 -6.16 -19.88
N ASP A 57 24.30 -6.42 -18.58
CA ASP A 57 24.80 -7.69 -18.01
C ASP A 57 23.70 -8.74 -17.83
N GLY A 58 22.47 -8.47 -18.28
CA GLY A 58 21.33 -9.38 -18.17
C GLY A 58 20.65 -9.39 -16.80
N VAL A 59 21.06 -8.51 -15.89
CA VAL A 59 20.41 -8.34 -14.59
C VAL A 59 19.12 -7.53 -14.76
N LEU A 60 18.01 -8.07 -14.27
CA LEU A 60 16.78 -7.30 -14.08
C LEU A 60 16.87 -6.56 -12.75
N GLU A 61 17.04 -5.24 -12.82
CA GLU A 61 17.06 -4.38 -11.63
C GLU A 61 15.64 -3.89 -11.35
N LEU A 62 15.19 -4.09 -10.11
CA LEU A 62 13.89 -3.66 -9.62
C LEU A 62 14.08 -2.50 -8.64
N ARG A 63 13.57 -1.31 -8.98
CA ARG A 63 13.62 -0.13 -8.09
C ARG A 63 12.23 0.19 -7.55
N PRO A 64 12.01 0.11 -6.22
CA PRO A 64 10.75 0.55 -5.63
C PRO A 64 10.47 2.02 -5.94
N ASN A 65 9.26 2.30 -6.41
CA ASN A 65 8.76 3.66 -6.59
C ASN A 65 7.39 3.77 -5.91
N VAL A 66 7.34 4.42 -4.76
CA VAL A 66 6.07 4.68 -4.07
C VAL A 66 5.52 6.00 -4.57
N ALA A 67 4.73 5.95 -5.64
CA ALA A 67 4.08 7.12 -6.20
C ALA A 67 2.82 7.43 -5.38
N VAL A 68 2.93 8.25 -4.34
CA VAL A 68 1.76 8.89 -3.73
C VAL A 68 1.76 10.37 -4.13
N PRO A 69 0.86 10.80 -5.04
CA PRO A 69 0.61 12.21 -5.26
C PRO A 69 0.17 12.86 -3.95
N ALA A 70 0.84 13.93 -3.53
CA ALA A 70 0.63 14.60 -2.23
C ALA A 70 -0.85 14.97 -1.97
N ARG A 71 -1.64 15.19 -3.02
CA ARG A 71 -3.07 15.54 -2.96
C ARG A 71 -4.02 14.38 -2.64
N GLU A 72 -3.57 13.14 -2.75
CA GLU A 72 -4.39 11.91 -2.59
C GLU A 72 -3.89 11.03 -1.42
N ALA A 73 -2.82 11.45 -0.74
CA ALA A 73 -2.25 10.75 0.42
C ALA A 73 -3.23 10.63 1.60
N TRP A 74 -4.14 11.60 1.75
CA TRP A 74 -5.11 11.67 2.85
C TRP A 74 -6.22 10.61 2.78
N PHE A 75 -6.50 10.04 1.59
CA PHE A 75 -7.49 8.98 1.42
C PHE A 75 -7.03 7.64 2.03
N TRP A 76 -5.72 7.49 2.25
CA TRP A 76 -5.10 6.27 2.77
C TRP A 76 -4.54 6.41 4.18
N ASP A 77 -4.85 7.51 4.87
CA ASP A 77 -4.50 7.68 6.28
C ASP A 77 -5.48 6.87 7.15
N GLU A 78 -4.98 6.06 8.09
CA GLU A 78 -5.77 5.15 8.95
C GLU A 78 -6.90 5.87 9.71
N ARG A 79 -6.73 7.18 9.93
CA ARG A 79 -7.70 8.07 10.56
C ARG A 79 -9.00 8.21 9.75
N TRP A 80 -8.95 8.15 8.42
CA TRP A 80 -10.15 8.27 7.57
C TRP A 80 -10.98 6.97 7.52
N GLN A 81 -10.32 5.82 7.54
CA GLN A 81 -10.99 4.50 7.66
C GLN A 81 -11.57 4.22 9.05
N ALA A 82 -11.10 4.92 10.08
CA ALA A 82 -11.75 4.94 11.39
C ALA A 82 -13.06 5.76 11.35
N GLY A 83 -13.07 6.88 10.63
CA GLY A 83 -14.25 7.71 10.41
C GLY A 83 -15.37 6.98 9.65
N GLU A 84 -15.04 6.24 8.57
CA GLU A 84 -16.07 5.47 7.85
C GLU A 84 -16.73 4.39 8.72
N ARG A 85 -15.96 3.68 9.56
CA ARG A 85 -16.52 2.68 10.48
C ARG A 85 -17.43 3.29 11.55
N GLU A 86 -17.14 4.50 12.00
CA GLU A 86 -17.98 5.23 12.96
C GLU A 86 -19.26 5.74 12.29
N VAL A 87 -19.17 6.26 11.06
CA VAL A 87 -20.32 6.70 10.26
C VAL A 87 -21.22 5.52 9.89
N ASP A 88 -20.66 4.39 9.46
CA ASP A 88 -21.41 3.17 9.16
C ASP A 88 -22.15 2.64 10.39
N ALA A 89 -21.52 2.71 11.57
CA ALA A 89 -22.17 2.36 12.83
C ALA A 89 -23.30 3.33 13.19
N LEU A 90 -23.15 4.63 12.92
CA LEU A 90 -24.21 5.63 13.13
C LEU A 90 -25.38 5.46 12.17
N VAL A 91 -25.11 5.14 10.91
CA VAL A 91 -26.12 4.84 9.87
C VAL A 91 -26.85 3.54 10.21
N ALA A 92 -26.12 2.48 10.55
CA ALA A 92 -26.71 1.20 10.95
C ALA A 92 -27.54 1.30 12.25
N ALA A 93 -27.16 2.20 13.16
CA ALA A 93 -27.92 2.50 14.38
C ALA A 93 -29.11 3.45 14.15
N GLY A 94 -29.37 3.88 12.91
CA GLY A 94 -30.47 4.81 12.58
C GLY A 94 -30.29 6.20 13.19
N ARG A 95 -29.06 6.58 13.57
CA ARG A 95 -28.74 7.89 14.16
C ARG A 95 -28.45 8.92 13.07
N THR A 96 -29.29 8.94 12.04
CA THR A 96 -29.26 9.91 10.95
C THR A 96 -30.49 10.81 11.05
N ALA A 97 -30.33 12.09 10.77
CA ALA A 97 -31.44 13.05 10.71
C ALA A 97 -31.66 13.44 9.25
N THR A 98 -32.82 13.08 8.72
CA THR A 98 -33.30 13.57 7.42
C THR A 98 -34.19 14.79 7.63
N HIS A 99 -34.02 15.80 6.79
CA HIS A 99 -34.81 17.03 6.85
C HIS A 99 -35.46 17.26 5.49
N ASP A 100 -36.75 17.58 5.48
CA ASP A 100 -37.54 17.73 4.26
C ASP A 100 -37.23 19.05 3.54
N THR A 101 -36.73 20.04 4.26
CA THR A 101 -36.33 21.35 3.72
C THR A 101 -34.97 21.81 4.24
N VAL A 102 -34.37 22.74 3.50
CA VAL A 102 -33.09 23.38 3.88
C VAL A 102 -33.23 24.19 5.16
N ASP A 103 -34.41 24.79 5.39
CA ASP A 103 -34.69 25.57 6.61
C ASP A 103 -34.75 24.68 7.86
N ASP A 104 -35.34 23.49 7.74
CA ASP A 104 -35.39 22.49 8.82
C ASP A 104 -33.99 21.99 9.19
N PHE A 105 -33.15 21.73 8.18
CA PHE A 105 -31.75 21.39 8.39
C PHE A 105 -30.97 22.51 9.10
N ALA A 106 -31.15 23.76 8.67
CA ALA A 106 -30.50 24.92 9.27
C ALA A 106 -30.95 25.13 10.73
N ALA A 107 -32.24 24.94 11.03
CA ALA A 107 -32.76 25.01 12.40
C ALA A 107 -32.15 23.93 13.30
N HIS A 108 -32.01 22.71 12.79
CA HIS A 108 -31.40 21.60 13.52
C HIS A 108 -29.92 21.87 13.85
N LEU A 109 -29.13 22.40 12.90
CA LEU A 109 -27.73 22.76 13.15
C LEU A 109 -27.58 23.83 14.23
N ARG A 110 -28.43 24.87 14.22
CA ARG A 110 -28.43 25.91 15.27
C ARG A 110 -28.73 25.35 16.65
N LYS A 111 -29.61 24.35 16.74
CA LYS A 111 -29.93 23.67 18.00
C LYS A 111 -28.75 22.86 18.52
N LEU A 112 -28.06 22.12 17.65
CA LEU A 112 -26.86 21.35 18.03
C LEU A 112 -25.73 22.26 18.54
N ASP A 113 -25.55 23.43 17.92
CA ASP A 113 -24.58 24.43 18.34
C ASP A 113 -24.87 25.01 19.73
N ALA A 114 -26.16 25.26 20.01
CA ALA A 114 -26.64 25.71 21.31
C ALA A 114 -26.53 24.64 22.41
N ASP A 115 -26.77 23.36 22.08
CA ASP A 115 -26.66 22.23 23.01
C ASP A 115 -25.20 21.83 23.31
N ALA A 116 -24.25 22.23 22.46
CA ALA A 116 -22.81 21.95 22.60
C ALA A 116 -22.03 23.04 23.37
N SER A 117 -22.68 24.16 23.70
CA SER A 117 -22.13 25.32 24.43
C SER A 117 -22.54 25.32 25.90
#